data_AF-A0A9K3DZ89-F1
#
_entry.id   AF-A0A9K3DZ89-F1
#
_cell.length_a   1.000
_cell.length_b   1.000
_cell.length_c   1.000
_cell.angle_alpha   90.00
_cell.angle_beta   90.00
_cell.angle_gamma   90.00
#
_symmetry.space_group_name_H-M   'P 1'
#
loop_
_entity.id
_entity.type
_entity.pdbx_description
1 polymer ?
#
loop_
_entity_poly.entity_id
_entity_poly.type
_entity_poly.pdbx_seq_one_letter_code
_entity_poly.pdbx_strand_id
1 'polypeptide(L)'
;MLDYRKESTKKARVAGHDFSDDRLDFEAMRKFPPCFVHLDVWDELCMGWNTEAWRKKSEKGRNNRKKVDNNDVISRHTGGGGSRGYDEHRIILERALGRSPTFRELFLATHLTKESKKDFWDGLFDESLEGLSFEAYERSMVEKYGEDISLHPVGDADLWERAQGMSGFGIGSSDSRFIVNGTPSSSSGSASCADF
;
A
#
# COMPACT_ATOMS: atom_id res chain seq x y z
N MET A 1 0.29 16.98 8.62
CA MET A 1 -1.18 16.94 8.89
C MET A 1 -1.58 16.44 10.29
N LEU A 2 -0.79 15.60 10.97
CA LEU A 2 -1.05 15.25 12.39
C LEU A 2 -0.85 16.44 13.33
N ASP A 3 0.07 17.36 13.01
CA ASP A 3 0.38 18.49 13.89
C ASP A 3 -0.71 19.56 13.96
N TYR A 4 -1.40 19.85 12.87
CA TYR A 4 -2.46 20.85 12.85
C TYR A 4 -3.67 20.47 13.70
N ARG A 5 -4.11 19.20 13.64
CA ARG A 5 -5.20 18.72 14.50
C ARG A 5 -4.82 18.73 15.98
N LYS A 6 -3.57 18.40 16.32
CA LYS A 6 -3.07 18.48 17.70
C LYS A 6 -3.00 19.92 18.19
N GLU A 7 -2.56 20.85 17.36
CA GLU A 7 -2.49 22.27 17.72
C GLU A 7 -3.88 22.84 18.00
N SER A 8 -4.85 22.58 17.11
CA SER A 8 -6.24 22.99 17.29
C SER A 8 -6.87 22.37 18.53
N THR A 9 -6.61 21.08 18.80
CA THR A 9 -7.06 20.39 20.03
C THR A 9 -6.51 21.07 21.28
N LYS A 10 -5.22 21.42 21.31
CA LYS A 10 -4.60 22.14 22.43
C LYS A 10 -5.28 23.50 22.66
N LYS A 11 -5.53 24.25 21.60
CA LYS A 11 -6.22 25.56 21.69
C LYS A 11 -7.65 25.40 22.24
N ALA A 12 -8.39 24.40 21.77
CA ALA A 12 -9.74 24.11 22.27
C ALA A 12 -9.73 23.75 23.77
N ARG A 13 -8.74 22.96 24.24
CA ARG A 13 -8.58 22.63 25.66
C ARG A 13 -8.27 23.84 26.52
N VAL A 14 -7.39 24.73 26.05
CA VAL A 14 -7.10 26.01 26.75
C VAL A 14 -8.37 26.87 26.88
N ALA A 15 -9.27 26.79 25.90
CA ALA A 15 -10.56 27.47 25.93
C ALA A 15 -11.65 26.75 26.77
N GLY A 16 -11.32 25.64 27.43
CA GLY A 16 -12.24 24.93 28.34
C GLY A 16 -13.05 23.80 27.69
N HIS A 17 -12.75 23.41 26.44
CA HIS A 17 -13.35 22.23 25.84
C HIS A 17 -12.60 20.97 26.27
N ASP A 18 -13.25 20.10 27.04
CA ASP A 18 -12.67 18.82 27.47
C ASP A 18 -13.18 17.67 26.59
N PHE A 19 -12.28 17.11 25.78
CA PHE A 19 -12.54 15.92 24.98
C PHE A 19 -11.26 15.09 24.87
N SER A 20 -11.44 13.77 24.82
CA SER A 20 -10.35 12.79 24.80
C SER A 20 -9.61 12.79 23.46
N ASP A 21 -8.30 12.51 23.48
CA ASP A 21 -7.45 12.45 22.28
C ASP A 21 -7.91 11.36 21.28
N ASP A 22 -8.63 10.34 21.75
CA ASP A 22 -9.17 9.24 20.93
C ASP A 22 -10.48 9.60 20.21
N ARG A 23 -11.16 10.68 20.64
CA ARG A 23 -12.38 11.23 20.06
C ARG A 23 -12.21 12.73 19.83
N LEU A 24 -11.55 13.06 18.72
CA LEU A 24 -11.49 14.44 18.23
C LEU A 24 -12.90 15.00 18.08
N ASP A 25 -13.16 16.13 18.74
CA ASP A 25 -14.39 16.89 18.58
C ASP A 25 -14.16 17.99 17.54
N PHE A 26 -14.50 17.68 16.28
CA PHE A 26 -14.33 18.63 15.18
C PHE A 26 -15.23 19.87 15.32
N GLU A 27 -16.34 19.79 16.07
CA GLU A 27 -17.23 20.93 16.33
C GLU A 27 -16.62 21.90 17.35
N ALA A 28 -15.88 21.38 18.32
CA ALA A 28 -15.05 22.20 19.20
C ALA A 28 -13.85 22.78 18.45
N MET A 29 -13.14 21.94 17.68
CA MET A 29 -11.89 22.30 17.00
C MET A 29 -12.06 23.35 15.89
N ARG A 30 -13.21 23.41 15.21
CA ARG A 30 -13.47 24.35 14.10
C ARG A 30 -13.22 25.82 14.47
N LYS A 31 -13.41 26.18 15.75
CA LYS A 31 -13.26 27.54 16.27
C LYS A 31 -11.80 27.92 16.54
N PHE A 32 -10.90 26.94 16.51
CA PHE A 32 -9.51 27.10 16.93
C PHE A 32 -8.56 26.63 15.83
N PRO A 33 -8.40 27.40 14.75
CA PRO A 33 -7.53 27.02 13.65
C PRO A 33 -6.05 26.95 14.08
N PRO A 34 -5.26 26.05 13.46
CA PRO A 34 -3.81 26.05 13.58
C PRO A 34 -3.20 27.35 13.05
N CYS A 35 -1.97 27.67 13.49
CA CYS A 35 -1.23 28.79 12.93
C CYS A 35 -1.09 28.65 11.40
N PHE A 36 -1.27 29.76 10.69
CA PHE A 36 -1.21 29.85 9.22
C PHE A 36 -2.35 29.15 8.45
N VAL A 37 -3.43 28.73 9.12
CA VAL A 37 -4.64 28.25 8.46
C VAL A 37 -5.76 29.24 8.71
N HIS A 38 -6.38 29.75 7.64
CA HIS A 38 -7.53 30.66 7.76
C HIS A 38 -8.72 29.92 8.37
N LEU A 39 -9.55 30.64 9.14
CA LEU A 39 -10.69 30.07 9.85
C LEU A 39 -11.63 29.32 8.90
N ASP A 40 -12.00 29.93 7.78
CA ASP A 40 -12.93 29.33 6.82
C ASP A 40 -12.40 28.03 6.20
N VAL A 41 -11.10 27.99 5.88
CA VAL A 41 -10.44 26.78 5.35
C VAL A 41 -10.40 25.68 6.41
N TRP A 42 -10.13 26.04 7.66
CA TRP A 42 -10.14 25.10 8.77
C TRP A 42 -11.54 24.57 9.08
N ASP A 43 -12.55 25.43 8.98
CA ASP A 43 -13.96 25.08 9.17
C ASP A 43 -14.40 24.04 8.13
N GLU A 44 -14.10 24.28 6.85
CA GLU A 44 -14.40 23.36 5.77
C GLU A 44 -13.72 21.99 5.96
N LEU A 45 -12.45 21.98 6.37
CA LEU A 45 -11.72 20.74 6.70
C LEU A 45 -12.37 19.99 7.87
N CYS A 46 -12.73 20.71 8.95
CA CYS A 46 -13.40 20.12 10.10
C CYS A 46 -14.76 19.53 9.72
N MET A 47 -15.55 20.21 8.88
CA MET A 47 -16.80 19.69 8.36
C MET A 47 -16.60 18.40 7.55
N GLY A 48 -15.59 18.36 6.69
CA GLY A 48 -15.24 17.15 5.93
C GLY A 48 -14.85 15.96 6.82
N TRP A 49 -14.13 16.23 7.90
CA TRP A 49 -13.71 15.19 8.87
C TRP A 49 -14.82 14.79 9.84
N ASN A 50 -15.80 15.66 10.09
CA ASN A 50 -16.94 15.40 10.96
C ASN A 50 -18.06 14.59 10.28
N THR A 51 -17.70 13.73 9.31
CA THR A 51 -18.65 12.84 8.63
C THR A 51 -18.45 11.40 9.06
N GLU A 52 -19.53 10.63 9.13
CA GLU A 52 -19.47 9.21 9.48
C GLU A 52 -18.63 8.40 8.48
N ALA A 53 -18.71 8.77 7.19
CA ALA A 53 -17.94 8.16 6.12
C ALA A 53 -16.43 8.36 6.34
N TRP A 54 -16.01 9.59 6.66
CA TRP A 54 -14.61 9.90 6.95
C TRP A 54 -14.15 9.18 8.22
N ARG A 55 -14.96 9.18 9.29
CA ARG A 55 -14.62 8.52 10.55
C ARG A 55 -14.36 7.03 10.36
N LYS A 56 -15.26 6.33 9.64
CA LYS A 56 -15.08 4.93 9.26
C LYS A 56 -13.81 4.70 8.42
N LYS A 57 -13.52 5.58 7.46
CA LYS A 57 -12.32 5.49 6.61
C LYS A 57 -11.03 5.72 7.42
N SER A 58 -11.04 6.70 8.31
CA SER A 58 -9.93 7.04 9.21
C SER A 58 -9.63 5.90 10.18
N GLU A 59 -10.66 5.32 10.79
CA GLU A 59 -10.53 4.18 11.70
C GLU A 59 -10.01 2.94 10.97
N LYS A 60 -10.55 2.61 9.79
CA LYS A 60 -10.00 1.55 8.94
C LYS A 60 -8.52 1.80 8.64
N GLY A 61 -8.16 3.01 8.21
CA GLY A 61 -6.77 3.38 7.94
C GLY A 61 -5.85 3.27 9.17
N ARG A 62 -6.34 3.63 10.36
CA ARG A 62 -5.63 3.48 11.63
C ARG A 62 -5.42 2.01 11.98
N ASN A 63 -6.48 1.20 11.93
CA ASN A 63 -6.42 -0.21 12.28
C ASN A 63 -5.52 -0.96 11.30
N ASN A 64 -5.59 -0.60 10.03
CA ASN A 64 -4.71 -1.14 9.00
C ASN A 64 -3.22 -0.82 9.25
N ARG A 65 -2.90 0.41 9.68
CA ARG A 65 -1.52 0.76 10.10
C ARG A 65 -1.05 0.04 11.36
N LYS A 66 -1.98 -0.28 12.27
CA LYS A 66 -1.70 -1.04 13.50
C LYS A 66 -1.71 -2.55 13.28
N LYS A 67 -2.09 -3.03 12.10
CA LYS A 67 -2.11 -4.45 11.79
C LYS A 67 -0.66 -4.86 11.57
N VAL A 68 -0.17 -5.61 12.54
CA VAL A 68 1.14 -6.24 12.52
C VAL A 68 0.94 -7.67 12.05
N ASP A 69 1.83 -8.19 11.21
CA ASP A 69 1.80 -9.59 10.80
C ASP A 69 2.23 -10.51 11.96
N ASN A 70 2.16 -11.83 11.76
CA ASN A 70 2.56 -12.81 12.78
C ASN A 70 4.04 -12.73 13.19
N ASN A 71 4.86 -11.96 12.47
CA ASN A 71 6.28 -11.77 12.72
C ASN A 71 6.61 -10.40 13.34
N ASP A 72 5.59 -9.74 13.90
CA ASP A 72 5.72 -8.44 14.54
C ASP A 72 6.14 -7.30 13.58
N VAL A 73 5.97 -7.48 12.26
CA VAL A 73 6.29 -6.47 11.24
C VAL A 73 5.03 -5.67 10.87
N ILE A 74 5.14 -4.34 10.95
CA ILE A 74 4.07 -3.42 10.53
C ILE A 74 3.83 -3.59 9.03
N SER A 75 2.57 -3.81 8.63
CA SER A 75 2.16 -3.95 7.22
C SER A 75 2.75 -2.83 6.35
N ARG A 76 3.68 -3.21 5.46
CA ARG A 76 4.35 -2.29 4.53
C ARG A 76 3.33 -1.85 3.47
N HIS A 77 3.29 -0.54 3.19
CA HIS A 77 2.37 0.00 2.17
C HIS A 77 2.79 -0.53 0.80
N THR A 78 1.93 -1.32 0.15
CA THR A 78 2.14 -1.77 -1.22
C THR A 78 1.51 -0.75 -2.18
N GLY A 79 2.06 -0.60 -3.39
CA GLY A 79 1.68 0.41 -4.39
C GLY A 79 0.28 0.29 -4.99
N GLY A 80 -0.54 -0.68 -4.57
CA GLY A 80 -1.96 -0.79 -4.93
C GLY A 80 -2.86 -0.28 -3.80
N GLY A 81 -4.03 0.28 -4.13
CA GLY A 81 -4.97 0.94 -3.20
C GLY A 81 -5.61 0.07 -2.10
N GLY A 82 -4.82 -0.60 -1.28
CA GLY A 82 -5.25 -1.45 -0.16
C GLY A 82 -4.14 -1.66 0.87
N SER A 83 -4.53 -1.92 2.11
CA SER A 83 -3.62 -2.13 3.25
C SER A 83 -3.11 -3.57 3.35
N ARG A 84 -2.90 -4.24 2.22
CA ARG A 84 -2.47 -5.63 2.14
C ARG A 84 -1.07 -5.66 1.54
N GLY A 85 -0.19 -6.43 2.15
CA GLY A 85 1.12 -6.70 1.59
C GLY A 85 1.04 -7.66 0.39
N TYR A 86 2.09 -7.69 -0.42
CA TYR A 86 2.25 -8.66 -1.50
C TYR A 86 2.22 -10.12 -1.01
N ASP A 87 2.69 -10.38 0.20
CA ASP A 87 2.63 -11.67 0.89
C ASP A 87 1.18 -12.14 1.07
N GLU A 88 0.32 -11.26 1.58
CA GLU A 88 -1.09 -11.56 1.79
C GLU A 88 -1.82 -11.74 0.44
N HIS A 89 -1.46 -10.95 -0.56
CA HIS A 89 -1.94 -11.12 -1.92
C HIS A 89 -1.53 -12.47 -2.53
N ARG A 90 -0.26 -12.88 -2.35
CA ARG A 90 0.26 -14.16 -2.84
C ARG A 90 -0.47 -15.34 -2.19
N ILE A 91 -0.61 -15.36 -0.86
CA ILE A 91 -1.29 -16.45 -0.14
C ILE A 91 -2.75 -16.60 -0.58
N ILE A 92 -3.46 -15.49 -0.80
CA ILE A 92 -4.84 -15.54 -1.26
C ILE A 92 -4.94 -16.07 -2.69
N LEU A 93 -4.03 -15.62 -3.53
CA LEU A 93 -3.99 -16.02 -4.92
C LEU A 93 -3.61 -17.49 -5.07
N GLU A 94 -2.70 -17.99 -4.23
CA GLU A 94 -2.37 -19.41 -4.11
C GLU A 94 -3.58 -20.26 -3.76
N ARG A 95 -4.39 -19.82 -2.80
CA ARG A 95 -5.63 -20.52 -2.44
C ARG A 95 -6.66 -20.50 -3.56
N ALA A 96 -6.75 -19.39 -4.29
CA ALA A 96 -7.71 -19.24 -5.39
C ALA A 96 -7.32 -20.09 -6.61
N LEU A 97 -6.03 -20.17 -6.93
CA LEU A 97 -5.51 -20.89 -8.09
C LEU A 97 -5.20 -22.37 -7.81
N GLY A 98 -5.03 -22.76 -6.54
CA GLY A 98 -4.57 -24.11 -6.16
C GLY A 98 -3.11 -24.39 -6.53
N ARG A 99 -2.37 -23.37 -7.00
CA ARG A 99 -0.94 -23.41 -7.34
C ARG A 99 -0.28 -22.08 -6.96
N SER A 100 1.04 -22.07 -6.91
CA SER A 100 1.79 -20.82 -6.80
C SER A 100 1.47 -19.89 -7.99
N PRO A 101 1.10 -18.63 -7.73
CA PRO A 101 0.85 -17.65 -8.79
C PRO A 101 2.17 -17.26 -9.45
N THR A 102 2.10 -16.96 -10.74
CA THR A 102 3.21 -16.31 -11.44
C THR A 102 3.36 -14.87 -10.95
N PHE A 103 4.54 -14.29 -11.13
CA PHE A 103 4.75 -12.88 -10.78
C PHE A 103 3.82 -11.96 -11.56
N ARG A 104 3.49 -12.29 -12.82
CA ARG A 104 2.51 -11.54 -13.63
C ARG A 104 1.12 -11.53 -13.00
N GLU A 105 0.61 -12.69 -12.60
CA GLU A 105 -0.69 -12.80 -11.93
C GLU A 105 -0.72 -11.99 -10.62
N LEU A 106 0.36 -12.03 -9.84
CA LEU A 106 0.50 -11.26 -8.61
C LEU A 106 0.59 -9.75 -8.88
N PHE A 107 1.33 -9.35 -9.90
CA PHE A 107 1.50 -7.95 -10.31
C PHE A 107 0.18 -7.34 -10.78
N LEU A 108 -0.54 -8.04 -11.67
CA LEU A 108 -1.86 -7.60 -12.16
C LEU A 108 -2.90 -7.62 -11.02
N ALA A 109 -2.88 -8.62 -10.14
CA ALA A 109 -3.78 -8.65 -8.98
C ALA A 109 -3.57 -7.47 -8.00
N THR A 110 -2.42 -6.79 -8.04
CA THR A 110 -2.11 -5.65 -7.16
C THR A 110 -2.25 -4.29 -7.83
N HIS A 111 -2.04 -4.22 -9.15
CA HIS A 111 -2.02 -2.96 -9.90
C HIS A 111 -3.27 -2.68 -10.74
N LEU A 112 -4.04 -3.71 -11.10
CA LEU A 112 -5.28 -3.51 -11.85
C LEU A 112 -6.36 -2.85 -10.99
N THR A 113 -7.17 -2.02 -11.64
CA THR A 113 -8.41 -1.52 -11.04
C THR A 113 -9.37 -2.68 -10.74
N LYS A 114 -10.42 -2.40 -9.97
CA LYS A 114 -11.41 -3.44 -9.63
C LYS A 114 -12.11 -4.00 -10.87
N GLU A 115 -12.37 -3.15 -11.86
CA GLU A 115 -13.06 -3.51 -13.10
C GLU A 115 -12.13 -4.36 -13.98
N SER A 116 -10.93 -3.85 -14.27
CA SER A 116 -9.95 -4.57 -15.10
C SER A 116 -9.48 -5.88 -14.48
N LYS A 117 -9.42 -5.97 -13.15
CA LYS A 117 -9.13 -7.23 -12.46
C LYS A 117 -10.22 -8.27 -12.67
N LYS A 118 -11.49 -7.85 -12.74
CA LYS A 118 -12.59 -8.76 -13.06
C LYS A 118 -12.41 -9.29 -14.48
N ASP A 119 -12.17 -8.39 -15.43
CA ASP A 119 -11.95 -8.77 -16.83
C ASP A 119 -10.73 -9.70 -16.98
N PHE A 120 -9.68 -9.51 -16.17
CA PHE A 120 -8.50 -10.39 -16.15
C PHE A 120 -8.85 -11.82 -15.75
N TRP A 121 -9.63 -11.99 -14.69
CA TRP A 121 -10.05 -13.32 -14.26
C TRP A 121 -11.13 -13.94 -15.16
N ASP A 122 -11.92 -13.11 -15.83
CA ASP A 122 -12.94 -13.54 -16.79
C ASP A 122 -12.33 -13.82 -18.20
N GLY A 123 -11.02 -13.60 -18.39
CA GLY A 123 -10.31 -13.82 -19.66
C GLY A 123 -10.59 -12.77 -20.75
N LEU A 124 -11.14 -11.62 -20.37
CA LEU A 124 -11.55 -10.51 -21.23
C LEU A 124 -10.58 -9.31 -21.15
N PHE A 125 -9.46 -9.46 -20.45
CA PHE A 125 -8.54 -8.37 -20.18
C PHE A 125 -7.68 -8.02 -21.39
N ASP A 126 -7.76 -6.75 -21.79
CA ASP A 126 -6.92 -6.15 -22.82
C ASP A 126 -5.75 -5.40 -22.15
N GLU A 127 -4.56 -5.97 -22.26
CA GLU A 127 -3.32 -5.38 -21.73
C GLU A 127 -2.98 -4.03 -22.36
N SER A 128 -3.38 -3.79 -23.62
CA SER A 128 -3.03 -2.55 -24.31
C SER A 128 -3.73 -1.32 -23.72
N LEU A 129 -4.82 -1.54 -22.98
CA LEU A 129 -5.65 -0.48 -22.41
C LEU A 129 -5.09 0.10 -21.11
N GLU A 130 -4.27 -0.68 -20.38
CA GLU A 130 -3.84 -0.34 -19.01
C GLU A 130 -2.44 0.30 -18.95
N GLY A 131 -1.70 0.34 -20.06
CA GLY A 131 -0.42 1.04 -20.15
C GLY A 131 0.63 0.59 -19.11
N LEU A 132 0.54 -0.66 -18.66
CA LEU A 132 1.41 -1.18 -17.60
C LEU A 132 2.79 -1.48 -18.17
N SER A 133 3.84 -1.03 -17.48
CA SER A 133 5.25 -1.22 -17.86
C SER A 133 5.76 -2.67 -17.76
N PHE A 134 4.87 -3.67 -17.79
CA PHE A 134 5.21 -5.08 -17.62
C PHE A 134 5.79 -5.71 -18.89
N GLU A 135 5.50 -5.14 -20.07
CA GLU A 135 5.96 -5.66 -21.37
C GLU A 135 7.48 -5.83 -21.48
N ALA A 136 8.26 -4.88 -20.93
CA ALA A 136 9.72 -4.95 -20.97
C ALA A 136 10.25 -6.15 -20.16
N TYR A 137 9.58 -6.47 -19.07
CA TYR A 137 9.92 -7.63 -18.24
C TYR A 137 9.53 -8.94 -18.94
N GLU A 138 8.34 -9.03 -19.54
CA GLU A 138 7.91 -10.23 -20.28
C GLU A 138 8.84 -10.54 -21.44
N ARG A 139 9.24 -9.51 -22.21
CA ARG A 139 10.21 -9.68 -23.29
C ARG A 139 11.54 -10.23 -22.78
N SER A 140 12.00 -9.73 -21.64
CA SER A 140 13.23 -10.21 -21.01
C SER A 140 13.12 -11.65 -20.49
N MET A 141 11.95 -12.03 -19.97
CA MET A 141 11.66 -13.41 -19.54
C MET A 141 11.70 -14.39 -20.73
N VAL A 142 11.06 -14.02 -21.84
CA VAL A 142 11.07 -14.83 -23.08
C VAL A 142 12.47 -14.92 -23.68
N GLU A 143 13.23 -13.83 -23.70
CA GLU A 143 14.62 -13.82 -24.20
C GLU A 143 15.53 -14.76 -23.40
N LYS A 144 15.36 -14.80 -22.07
CA LYS A 144 16.20 -15.62 -21.17
C LYS A 144 15.77 -17.08 -21.08
N TYR A 145 14.47 -17.34 -21.03
CA TYR A 145 13.91 -18.67 -20.73
C TYR A 145 13.20 -19.34 -21.92
N GLY A 146 13.08 -18.66 -23.06
CA GLY A 146 12.42 -19.13 -24.27
C GLY A 146 10.92 -18.81 -24.32
N GLU A 147 10.26 -19.21 -25.41
CA GLU A 147 8.82 -18.93 -25.62
C GLU A 147 7.89 -19.81 -24.78
N ASP A 148 8.38 -20.95 -24.28
CA ASP A 148 7.58 -21.86 -23.45
C ASP A 148 7.45 -21.33 -22.02
N ILE A 149 6.35 -20.60 -21.77
CA ILE A 149 6.00 -20.00 -20.49
C ILE A 149 5.90 -21.05 -19.36
N SER A 150 5.60 -22.32 -19.68
CA SER A 150 5.51 -23.38 -18.66
C SER A 150 6.85 -23.74 -18.04
N LEU A 151 7.95 -23.40 -18.71
CA LEU A 151 9.32 -23.61 -18.24
C LEU A 151 9.89 -22.38 -17.52
N HIS A 152 9.16 -21.26 -17.51
CA HIS A 152 9.62 -20.05 -16.87
C HIS A 152 9.62 -20.22 -15.34
N PRO A 153 10.60 -19.63 -14.63
CA PRO A 153 10.49 -19.52 -13.19
C PRO A 153 9.32 -18.60 -12.82
N VAL A 154 8.85 -18.71 -11.56
CA VAL A 154 7.77 -17.86 -11.01
C VAL A 154 7.99 -16.37 -11.26
N GLY A 155 9.25 -15.94 -11.21
CA GLY A 155 9.72 -14.64 -11.67
C GLY A 155 11.24 -14.50 -11.52
N ASP A 156 11.81 -13.48 -12.14
CA ASP A 156 13.23 -13.14 -12.08
C ASP A 156 13.43 -11.69 -11.61
N ALA A 157 13.92 -11.52 -10.39
CA ALA A 157 14.07 -10.21 -9.76
C ALA A 157 15.07 -9.31 -10.49
N ASP A 158 16.13 -9.90 -11.08
CA ASP A 158 17.17 -9.15 -11.77
C ASP A 158 16.64 -8.64 -13.13
N LEU A 159 15.83 -9.46 -13.81
CA LEU A 159 15.15 -9.02 -15.03
C LEU A 159 14.12 -7.94 -14.73
N TRP A 160 13.40 -8.04 -13.61
CA TRP A 160 12.45 -7.01 -13.20
C TRP A 160 13.13 -5.67 -12.93
N GLU A 161 14.23 -5.69 -12.17
CA GLU A 161 15.02 -4.48 -11.87
C GLU A 161 15.57 -3.84 -13.14
N ARG A 162 16.04 -4.64 -14.11
CA ARG A 162 16.48 -4.12 -15.41
C ARG A 162 15.33 -3.52 -16.23
N ALA A 163 14.17 -4.17 -16.24
CA ALA A 163 13.01 -3.72 -17.01
C ALA A 163 12.42 -2.39 -16.49
N GLN A 164 12.44 -2.17 -15.18
CA GLN A 164 11.90 -0.95 -14.55
C GLN A 164 12.95 0.14 -14.26
N GLY A 165 14.23 -0.16 -14.48
CA GLY A 165 15.36 0.66 -14.04
C GLY A 165 15.52 0.67 -12.51
N MET A 166 16.40 1.54 -11.98
CA MET A 166 16.76 1.56 -10.55
C MET A 166 15.61 1.93 -9.58
N SER A 167 14.39 2.16 -10.07
CA SER A 167 13.28 2.66 -9.22
C SER A 167 12.28 1.59 -8.75
N GLY A 168 12.42 0.31 -9.16
CA GLY A 168 11.59 -0.79 -8.61
C GLY A 168 10.09 -0.51 -8.64
N PHE A 169 9.61 0.08 -9.74
CA PHE A 169 8.24 0.56 -9.90
C PHE A 169 7.21 -0.52 -9.51
N GLY A 170 6.18 -0.13 -8.75
CA GLY A 170 5.11 -1.02 -8.30
C GLY A 170 5.42 -1.92 -7.10
N ILE A 171 6.70 -2.18 -6.78
CA ILE A 171 7.09 -3.05 -5.65
C ILE A 171 7.27 -2.28 -4.33
N GLY A 172 7.59 -0.99 -4.42
CA GLY A 172 7.85 -0.14 -3.24
C GLY A 172 9.15 -0.53 -2.52
N SER A 173 9.23 -0.29 -1.21
CA SER A 173 10.43 -0.64 -0.41
C SER A 173 10.56 -2.14 -0.06
N SER A 174 9.66 -2.97 -0.58
CA SER A 174 9.63 -4.42 -0.32
C SER A 174 10.84 -5.12 -0.95
N ASP A 175 11.23 -6.26 -0.39
CA ASP A 175 12.30 -7.08 -0.96
C ASP A 175 11.88 -7.61 -2.34
N SER A 176 12.53 -7.09 -3.39
CA SER A 176 12.24 -7.43 -4.78
C SER A 176 12.37 -8.92 -5.07
N ARG A 177 13.30 -9.62 -4.40
CA ARG A 177 13.44 -11.07 -4.59
C ARG A 177 12.20 -11.77 -4.09
N PHE A 178 11.83 -11.54 -2.84
CA PHE A 178 10.63 -12.12 -2.26
C PHE A 178 9.36 -11.81 -3.08
N ILE A 179 9.21 -10.58 -3.58
CA ILE A 179 8.04 -10.21 -4.38
C ILE A 179 8.03 -10.91 -5.74
N VAL A 180 9.16 -10.93 -6.45
CA VAL A 180 9.22 -11.40 -7.83
C VAL A 180 9.31 -12.93 -7.89
N ASN A 181 10.19 -13.55 -7.11
CA ASN A 181 10.44 -14.99 -7.19
C ASN A 181 9.81 -15.79 -6.03
N GLY A 182 9.25 -15.13 -5.01
CA GLY A 182 8.64 -15.80 -3.86
C GLY A 182 9.63 -16.32 -2.82
N THR A 183 10.93 -16.05 -2.99
CA THR A 183 11.98 -16.55 -2.09
C THR A 183 12.22 -15.54 -0.98
N PRO A 184 12.02 -15.88 0.30
CA PRO A 184 12.32 -14.95 1.39
C PRO A 184 13.83 -14.66 1.43
N SER A 185 14.24 -13.39 1.42
CA SER A 185 15.64 -13.07 1.69
C SER A 185 16.01 -13.54 3.09
N SER A 186 17.02 -14.41 3.17
CA SER A 186 17.69 -14.73 4.43
C SER A 186 18.50 -13.52 4.89
N SER A 187 17.85 -12.58 5.59
CA SER A 187 18.54 -11.51 6.33
C SER A 187 18.04 -11.53 7.78
N SER A 188 18.65 -12.43 8.57
CA SER A 188 18.78 -12.22 10.00
C SER A 188 19.94 -11.24 10.20
N GLY A 189 19.62 -10.04 10.68
CA GLY A 189 20.60 -8.98 10.88
C GLY A 189 19.99 -7.83 11.67
N SER A 190 19.64 -8.08 12.93
CA SER A 190 19.36 -7.04 13.90
C SER A 190 20.63 -6.20 14.09
N ALA A 191 20.71 -5.05 13.42
CA ALA A 191 21.65 -4.01 13.83
C ALA A 191 21.06 -3.32 15.05
N SER A 192 21.49 -3.75 16.24
CA SER A 192 21.30 -3.00 17.47
C SER A 192 21.94 -1.62 17.31
N CYS A 193 21.17 -0.56 17.52
CA CYS A 193 21.71 0.79 17.70
C CYS A 193 22.65 0.75 18.89
N ALA A 194 23.95 0.96 18.65
CA ALA A 194 24.88 1.33 19.71
C ALA A 194 24.75 2.84 19.94
N ASP A 195 24.49 3.20 21.20
CA ASP A 195 24.47 4.57 21.70
C ASP A 195 25.81 5.28 21.46
N PHE A 196 25.76 6.53 20.99
CA PHE A 196 26.63 7.65 21.40
C PHE A 196 25.96 8.99 21.07
#